data_AF-A0A409X8D4-F1
#
_entry.id   AF-A0A409X8D4-F1
#
_cell.length_a   1.000
_cell.length_b   1.000
_cell.length_c   1.000
_cell.angle_alpha   90.00
_cell.angle_beta   90.00
_cell.angle_gamma   90.00
#
_symmetry.space_group_name_H-M   'P 1'
#
loop_
_entity.id
_entity.type
_entity.pdbx_description
1 polymer ?
#
loop_
_entity_poly.entity_id
_entity_poly.type
_entity_poly.pdbx_seq_one_letter_code
_entity_poly.pdbx_strand_id
1 'polypeptide(L)'
;MPNDPRSNVESDDENTPLFDENTTPRSLRRVARELQVRLNIERISTQNLQRKFDDISNTPCNGDNNSTSPLRKRHRTHANSEDDSDSNEPSVEEAETDEVKGLGRRFVILHGPWLRRKELIFEVGLDDEYDEKKRFTDTNTMVQGQLHEIRDLLPEKYHGDAFTKKWLSKSFVEGMDSQRSNTATRLRKLAATIFSVSALDMSPSATRQEKFRSMIGWTTNEHGRGSYSMLNVEILHKDYSGVYDRQKVFLNPRLMVAIWCLSGDDSLQQRGAMTGIDYITLYEDYLKLITSGLHRDKAEFINIIQRWDEIIFPGTETSIVSNKSSSGDIENEIDREIERMDDEEEPQQ
;
A
#
# COMPACT_ATOMS: atom_id res chain seq x y z
N MET A 1 27.29 22.90 -54.22
CA MET A 1 26.42 24.09 -54.12
C MET A 1 25.27 23.93 -55.10
N PRO A 2 24.02 24.24 -54.75
CA PRO A 2 23.14 23.64 -53.73
C PRO A 2 22.32 22.46 -54.35
N ASN A 3 21.37 21.75 -53.72
CA ASN A 3 20.93 21.65 -52.32
C ASN A 3 20.30 20.25 -52.04
N ASP A 4 19.96 20.00 -50.77
CA ASP A 4 18.97 19.02 -50.27
C ASP A 4 17.68 19.81 -49.90
N PRO A 5 16.45 19.22 -49.84
CA PRO A 5 15.99 18.68 -48.56
C PRO A 5 15.05 17.45 -48.62
N ARG A 6 15.48 16.37 -47.97
CA ARG A 6 14.78 15.60 -46.91
C ARG A 6 13.24 15.65 -46.84
N SER A 7 12.62 14.47 -46.87
CA SER A 7 11.78 14.01 -45.74
C SER A 7 11.65 12.48 -45.72
N ASN A 8 12.65 11.79 -45.16
CA ASN A 8 12.42 10.45 -44.62
C ASN A 8 11.71 10.63 -43.27
N VAL A 9 10.52 10.05 -43.13
CA VAL A 9 9.86 9.87 -41.83
C VAL A 9 10.33 8.53 -41.30
N GLU A 10 11.32 8.54 -40.42
CA GLU A 10 11.68 7.37 -39.62
C GLU A 10 10.62 7.20 -38.53
N SER A 11 9.96 6.03 -38.53
CA SER A 11 8.93 5.68 -37.55
C SER A 11 9.57 4.97 -36.35
N ASP A 12 9.86 5.75 -35.30
CA ASP A 12 10.37 5.25 -34.00
C ASP A 12 9.28 4.51 -33.19
N ASP A 13 8.71 3.44 -33.75
CA ASP A 13 7.66 2.62 -33.10
C ASP A 13 8.10 1.15 -32.90
N GLU A 14 9.40 0.92 -32.70
CA GLU A 14 9.94 -0.36 -32.23
C GLU A 14 10.05 -0.39 -30.70
N ASN A 15 8.95 -0.63 -29.98
CA ASN A 15 8.89 -1.40 -28.72
C ASN A 15 7.47 -1.55 -28.13
N THR A 16 6.43 -1.76 -28.96
CA THR A 16 5.14 -2.23 -28.44
C THR A 16 5.27 -3.72 -28.08
N PRO A 17 5.05 -4.15 -26.81
CA PRO A 17 5.11 -5.57 -26.47
C PRO A 17 3.95 -6.30 -27.14
N LEU A 18 4.25 -7.20 -28.09
CA LEU A 18 3.24 -8.07 -28.66
C LEU A 18 2.87 -9.15 -27.64
N PHE A 19 1.63 -9.16 -27.18
CA PHE A 19 1.12 -10.19 -26.26
C PHE A 19 0.55 -11.37 -27.05
N ASP A 20 0.94 -12.59 -26.68
CA ASP A 20 0.40 -13.83 -27.23
C ASP A 20 -0.60 -14.49 -26.25
N GLU A 21 -1.35 -15.47 -26.73
CA GLU A 21 -2.34 -16.22 -25.92
C GLU A 21 -1.69 -17.03 -24.76
N ASN A 22 -0.36 -17.16 -24.74
CA ASN A 22 0.39 -17.84 -23.67
C ASN A 22 0.98 -16.86 -22.63
N THR A 23 0.73 -15.57 -22.74
CA THR A 23 1.35 -14.57 -21.86
C THR A 23 0.79 -14.67 -20.44
N THR A 24 1.56 -15.32 -19.56
CA THR A 24 1.15 -15.57 -18.16
C THR A 24 0.86 -14.27 -17.38
N PRO A 25 -0.04 -14.31 -16.36
CA PRO A 25 -0.30 -13.15 -15.50
C PRO A 25 0.93 -12.58 -14.79
N ARG A 26 1.98 -13.39 -14.58
CA ARG A 26 3.27 -12.94 -14.04
C ARG A 26 4.07 -12.11 -15.06
N SER A 27 4.00 -12.47 -16.34
CA SER A 27 4.58 -11.71 -17.45
C SER A 27 3.88 -10.36 -17.62
N LEU A 28 2.54 -10.33 -17.64
CA LEU A 28 1.74 -9.10 -17.71
C LEU A 28 2.08 -8.13 -16.56
N ARG A 29 2.17 -8.62 -15.31
CA ARG A 29 2.59 -7.80 -14.16
C ARG A 29 4.03 -7.27 -14.28
N ARG A 30 4.92 -7.99 -14.96
CA ARG A 30 6.29 -7.54 -15.21
C ARG A 30 6.30 -6.41 -16.24
N VAL A 31 5.66 -6.60 -17.40
CA VAL A 31 5.58 -5.59 -18.48
C VAL A 31 4.86 -4.32 -17.99
N ALA A 32 3.76 -4.45 -17.24
CA ALA A 32 3.07 -3.29 -16.66
C ALA A 32 3.97 -2.50 -15.67
N ARG A 33 4.82 -3.19 -14.90
CA ARG A 33 5.81 -2.53 -14.03
C ARG A 33 6.92 -1.85 -14.82
N GLU A 34 7.42 -2.47 -15.88
CA GLU A 34 8.43 -1.90 -16.79
C GLU A 34 7.92 -0.61 -17.47
N LEU A 35 6.69 -0.64 -18.00
CA LEU A 35 6.02 0.54 -18.56
C LEU A 35 5.81 1.64 -17.51
N GLN A 36 5.38 1.29 -16.28
CA GLN A 36 5.21 2.26 -15.21
C GLN A 36 6.53 2.90 -14.76
N VAL A 37 7.64 2.15 -14.77
CA VAL A 37 8.99 2.66 -14.50
C VAL A 37 9.43 3.61 -15.61
N ARG A 38 9.25 3.23 -16.88
CA ARG A 38 9.55 4.07 -18.05
C ARG A 38 8.79 5.40 -18.03
N LEU A 39 7.48 5.36 -17.79
CA LEU A 39 6.62 6.55 -17.67
C LEU A 39 7.09 7.48 -16.54
N ASN A 40 7.50 6.91 -15.39
CA ASN A 40 8.06 7.71 -14.30
C ASN A 40 9.41 8.36 -14.66
N ILE A 41 10.29 7.65 -15.38
CA ILE A 41 11.57 8.20 -15.87
C ILE A 41 11.32 9.35 -16.86
N GLU A 42 10.43 9.17 -17.83
CA GLU A 42 10.05 10.19 -18.81
C GLU A 42 9.40 11.41 -18.13
N ARG A 43 8.58 11.19 -17.09
CA ARG A 43 7.99 12.26 -16.27
C ARG A 43 9.02 13.06 -15.46
N ILE A 44 10.07 12.41 -14.96
CA ILE A 44 11.18 13.08 -14.29
C ILE A 44 12.04 13.84 -15.31
N SER A 45 12.30 13.25 -16.48
CA SER A 45 13.03 13.88 -17.59
C SER A 45 12.35 15.15 -18.07
N THR A 46 11.04 15.10 -18.34
CA THR A 46 10.23 16.27 -18.73
C THR A 46 10.19 17.35 -17.65
N GLN A 47 10.07 17.00 -16.36
CA GLN A 47 10.18 17.98 -15.27
C GLN A 47 11.58 18.64 -15.18
N ASN A 48 12.65 17.88 -15.42
CA ASN A 48 14.01 18.42 -15.43
C ASN A 48 14.28 19.29 -16.66
N LEU A 49 13.73 18.93 -17.82
CA LEU A 49 13.73 19.77 -19.03
C LEU A 49 12.94 21.06 -18.81
N GLN A 50 11.77 20.98 -18.19
CA GLN A 50 10.95 22.14 -17.84
C GLN A 50 11.72 23.09 -16.91
N ARG A 51 12.35 22.57 -15.84
CA ARG A 51 13.20 23.40 -14.96
C ARG A 51 14.36 24.05 -15.69
N LYS A 52 15.08 23.31 -16.55
CA LYS A 52 16.16 23.88 -17.37
C LYS A 52 15.64 24.97 -18.32
N PHE A 53 14.46 24.79 -18.89
CA PHE A 53 13.81 25.81 -19.72
C PHE A 53 13.43 27.03 -18.90
N ASP A 54 12.83 26.84 -17.72
CA ASP A 54 12.45 27.89 -16.80
C ASP A 54 13.71 28.68 -16.35
N ASP A 55 14.80 27.99 -15.96
CA ASP A 55 16.08 28.60 -15.56
C ASP A 55 16.72 29.40 -16.71
N ILE A 56 16.70 28.88 -17.95
CA ILE A 56 17.18 29.59 -19.14
C ILE A 56 16.29 30.82 -19.42
N SER A 57 14.96 30.68 -19.37
CA SER A 57 14.00 31.76 -19.62
C SER A 57 14.04 32.86 -18.55
N ASN A 58 14.46 32.52 -17.33
CA ASN A 58 14.67 33.46 -16.22
C ASN A 58 16.09 34.05 -16.18
N THR A 59 16.95 33.80 -17.18
CA THR A 59 18.27 34.47 -17.26
C THR A 59 18.05 35.97 -17.47
N PRO A 60 18.37 36.85 -16.49
CA PRO A 60 18.06 38.26 -16.61
C PRO A 60 19.09 38.94 -17.52
N CYS A 61 18.62 39.56 -18.60
CA CYS A 61 19.40 40.63 -19.24
C CYS A 61 19.61 41.74 -18.20
N ASN A 62 20.86 42.06 -17.88
CA ASN A 62 21.21 43.07 -16.87
C ASN A 62 20.47 44.41 -17.10
N GLY A 63 19.80 44.91 -16.05
CA GLY A 63 19.06 46.17 -16.08
C GLY A 63 18.40 46.54 -14.75
N ASP A 64 19.17 47.19 -13.87
CA ASP A 64 18.76 48.08 -12.78
C ASP A 64 17.78 47.62 -11.66
N ASN A 65 18.37 47.44 -10.47
CA ASN A 65 17.94 48.03 -9.18
C ASN A 65 16.43 48.22 -8.88
N ASN A 66 15.82 47.30 -8.11
CA ASN A 66 15.32 47.65 -6.77
C ASN A 66 14.85 46.46 -5.89
N SER A 67 15.37 46.41 -4.67
CA SER A 67 14.67 46.13 -3.40
C SER A 67 13.40 45.25 -3.38
N THR A 68 13.52 43.95 -3.06
CA THR A 68 12.78 43.31 -1.94
C THR A 68 13.26 41.88 -1.65
N SER A 69 13.79 41.66 -0.44
CA SER A 69 14.32 40.35 -0.02
C SER A 69 13.24 39.42 0.56
N PRO A 70 13.15 38.14 0.15
CA PRO A 70 12.35 37.15 0.86
C PRO A 70 13.02 36.71 2.18
N LEU A 71 12.21 36.42 3.20
CA LEU A 71 12.67 36.08 4.55
C LEU A 71 13.46 34.75 4.61
N ARG A 72 14.67 34.80 5.18
CA ARG A 72 15.53 33.63 5.39
C ARG A 72 14.87 32.58 6.29
N LYS A 73 14.79 31.35 5.79
CA LYS A 73 14.49 30.13 6.56
C LYS A 73 15.59 29.94 7.62
N ARG A 74 15.22 29.86 8.91
CA ARG A 74 16.17 29.59 10.00
C ARG A 74 16.67 28.14 9.94
N HIS A 75 17.84 27.92 9.35
CA HIS A 75 18.67 26.78 9.72
C HIS A 75 19.25 27.01 11.13
N ARG A 76 19.33 25.95 11.93
CA ARG A 76 19.98 25.96 13.24
C ARG A 76 21.29 25.19 13.11
N THR A 77 22.39 25.92 13.01
CA THR A 77 23.74 25.39 12.83
C THR A 77 24.22 24.69 14.09
N HIS A 78 24.79 23.49 13.95
CA HIS A 78 25.83 23.02 14.87
C HIS A 78 27.15 23.64 14.42
N ALA A 79 27.97 24.11 15.37
CA ALA A 79 29.28 24.69 15.10
C ALA A 79 30.37 23.79 15.68
N ASN A 80 31.26 23.29 14.82
CA ASN A 80 32.73 23.22 15.00
C ASN A 80 33.38 22.27 13.98
N SER A 81 33.87 22.83 12.87
CA SER A 81 35.27 22.73 12.41
C SER A 81 35.36 23.30 10.99
N GLU A 82 36.39 24.09 10.72
CA GLU A 82 36.65 24.66 9.39
C GLU A 82 37.43 23.67 8.51
N ASP A 83 37.42 23.92 7.20
CA ASP A 83 38.21 23.25 6.15
C ASP A 83 37.88 21.76 5.88
N ASP A 84 36.99 21.53 4.89
CA ASP A 84 37.47 21.02 3.58
C ASP A 84 36.45 21.27 2.45
N SER A 85 36.90 21.15 1.21
CA SER A 85 36.08 21.33 -0.01
C SER A 85 35.24 20.08 -0.32
N ASP A 86 34.27 19.78 0.54
CA ASP A 86 33.56 18.50 0.47
C ASP A 86 32.53 18.43 -0.67
N SER A 87 32.75 17.46 -1.57
CA SER A 87 31.80 17.08 -2.61
C SER A 87 30.58 16.43 -1.95
N ASN A 88 29.40 17.06 -2.10
CA ASN A 88 28.10 16.62 -1.57
C ASN A 88 27.57 15.27 -2.11
N GLU A 89 28.43 14.37 -2.59
CA GLU A 89 28.06 12.99 -2.91
C GLU A 89 28.00 12.17 -1.63
N PRO A 90 26.85 11.52 -1.30
CA PRO A 90 26.74 10.71 -0.10
C PRO A 90 27.71 9.53 -0.18
N SER A 91 28.29 9.17 0.96
CA SER A 91 29.14 7.98 1.05
C SER A 91 28.38 6.73 0.60
N VAL A 92 29.09 5.74 0.05
CA VAL A 92 28.45 4.49 -0.46
C VAL A 92 27.61 3.81 0.62
N GLU A 93 28.06 3.80 1.87
CA GLU A 93 27.34 3.22 3.01
C GLU A 93 26.06 4.00 3.36
N GLU A 94 26.06 5.32 3.20
CA GLU A 94 24.89 6.19 3.41
C GLU A 94 23.86 6.01 2.28
N ALA A 95 24.33 5.92 1.02
CA ALA A 95 23.49 5.65 -0.13
C ALA A 95 22.78 4.28 -0.02
N GLU A 96 23.49 3.22 0.37
CA GLU A 96 22.89 1.90 0.62
C GLU A 96 21.91 1.91 1.80
N THR A 97 22.23 2.65 2.86
CA THR A 97 21.35 2.82 4.02
C THR A 97 20.03 3.47 3.62
N ASP A 98 20.06 4.51 2.78
CA ASP A 98 18.87 5.21 2.31
C ASP A 98 18.08 4.44 1.24
N GLU A 99 18.75 3.61 0.43
CA GLU A 99 18.11 2.62 -0.44
C GLU A 99 17.29 1.62 0.40
N VAL A 100 17.91 0.99 1.41
CA VAL A 100 17.23 0.02 2.29
C VAL A 100 16.09 0.66 3.09
N LYS A 101 16.24 1.91 3.57
CA LYS A 101 15.12 2.68 4.14
C LYS A 101 14.02 2.92 3.09
N GLY A 102 14.38 3.14 1.84
CA GLY A 102 13.45 3.22 0.70
C GLY A 102 12.62 1.95 0.52
N LEU A 103 13.27 0.79 0.61
CA LEU A 103 12.63 -0.52 0.53
C LEU A 103 11.71 -0.77 1.72
N GLY A 104 12.12 -0.41 2.94
CA GLY A 104 11.25 -0.44 4.13
C GLY A 104 10.01 0.46 3.99
N ARG A 105 10.16 1.67 3.44
CA ARG A 105 9.01 2.55 3.12
C ARG A 105 8.08 1.89 2.09
N ARG A 106 8.65 1.23 1.07
CA ARG A 106 7.91 0.53 0.01
C ARG A 106 7.17 -0.70 0.53
N PHE A 107 7.74 -1.44 1.49
CA PHE A 107 7.09 -2.59 2.13
C PHE A 107 5.77 -2.20 2.80
N VAL A 108 5.74 -1.08 3.53
CA VAL A 108 4.53 -0.55 4.19
C VAL A 108 3.42 -0.21 3.19
N ILE A 109 3.77 0.13 1.94
CA ILE A 109 2.81 0.48 0.89
C ILE A 109 2.31 -0.78 0.15
N LEU A 110 3.18 -1.78 -0.07
CA LEU A 110 2.87 -2.94 -0.92
C LEU A 110 2.41 -4.19 -0.16
N HIS A 111 2.97 -4.44 1.01
CA HIS A 111 2.75 -5.68 1.77
C HIS A 111 1.96 -5.41 3.03
N GLY A 112 2.47 -4.56 3.93
CA GLY A 112 1.72 -4.16 5.12
C GLY A 112 2.51 -3.33 6.12
N PRO A 113 1.82 -2.62 7.04
CA PRO A 113 2.46 -1.68 7.96
C PRO A 113 3.31 -2.33 9.06
N TRP A 114 3.06 -3.60 9.43
CA TRP A 114 3.67 -4.26 10.58
C TRP A 114 4.36 -5.57 10.22
N LEU A 115 5.47 -5.87 10.91
CA LEU A 115 6.13 -7.18 10.89
C LEU A 115 5.78 -7.97 12.15
N ARG A 116 5.44 -9.25 12.01
CA ARG A 116 5.43 -10.23 13.09
C ARG A 116 6.89 -10.46 13.54
N ARG A 117 7.12 -10.52 14.85
CA ARG A 117 8.47 -10.67 15.46
C ARG A 117 9.49 -9.67 14.89
N LYS A 118 9.14 -8.38 14.81
CA LYS A 118 9.91 -7.28 14.21
C LYS A 118 11.42 -7.33 14.51
N GLU A 119 11.80 -7.66 15.73
CA GLU A 119 13.18 -7.69 16.22
C GLU A 119 13.98 -8.90 15.73
N LEU A 120 13.29 -10.00 15.35
CA LEU A 120 13.88 -11.31 15.07
C LEU A 120 13.58 -11.82 13.65
N ILE A 121 12.71 -11.16 12.88
CA ILE A 121 12.28 -11.66 11.55
C ILE A 121 13.45 -11.85 10.58
N PHE A 122 14.43 -10.95 10.57
CA PHE A 122 15.67 -11.08 9.78
C PHE A 122 16.67 -12.13 10.34
N GLU A 123 16.42 -12.67 11.54
CA GLU A 123 17.20 -13.76 12.14
C GLU A 123 16.54 -15.13 11.93
N VAL A 124 15.32 -15.18 11.37
CA VAL A 124 14.65 -16.42 10.98
C VAL A 124 15.24 -16.93 9.67
N GLY A 125 15.65 -18.20 9.64
CA GLY A 125 16.08 -18.85 8.40
C GLY A 125 14.90 -18.97 7.43
N LEU A 126 15.11 -18.58 6.17
CA LEU A 126 14.08 -18.68 5.14
C LEU A 126 13.76 -20.15 4.84
N ASP A 127 12.48 -20.46 4.74
CA ASP A 127 11.97 -21.75 4.28
C ASP A 127 11.73 -21.70 2.76
N ASP A 128 12.60 -22.32 1.96
CA ASP A 128 12.45 -22.41 0.51
C ASP A 128 11.31 -23.37 0.09
N GLU A 129 10.79 -24.21 0.99
CA GLU A 129 9.60 -25.08 0.76
C GLU A 129 8.28 -24.42 1.23
N TYR A 130 8.32 -23.13 1.59
CA TYR A 130 7.17 -22.38 2.08
C TYR A 130 5.96 -22.39 1.13
N ASP A 131 4.82 -22.84 1.65
CA ASP A 131 3.54 -22.91 0.95
C ASP A 131 2.64 -21.71 1.32
N GLU A 132 2.47 -20.77 0.38
CA GLU A 132 1.63 -19.58 0.57
C GLU A 132 0.18 -19.91 0.96
N LYS A 133 -0.37 -21.06 0.55
CA LYS A 133 -1.73 -21.48 0.92
C LYS A 133 -1.85 -21.76 2.43
N LYS A 134 -0.73 -22.06 3.09
CA LYS A 134 -0.62 -22.26 4.54
C LYS A 134 -0.22 -20.98 5.29
N ARG A 135 0.00 -19.84 4.62
CA ARG A 135 0.45 -18.58 5.24
C ARG A 135 -0.18 -18.29 6.60
N PHE A 136 -1.49 -18.46 6.73
CA PHE A 136 -2.26 -18.12 7.93
C PHE A 136 -2.66 -19.34 8.80
N THR A 137 -1.94 -20.47 8.76
CA THR A 137 -2.17 -21.59 9.68
C THR A 137 -1.65 -21.27 11.08
N ASP A 138 -0.46 -20.69 11.18
CA ASP A 138 0.21 -20.40 12.44
C ASP A 138 1.20 -19.22 12.34
N THR A 139 1.76 -18.81 13.47
CA THR A 139 2.67 -17.66 13.56
C THR A 139 3.95 -17.86 12.74
N ASN A 140 4.45 -19.08 12.57
CA ASN A 140 5.69 -19.32 11.83
C ASN A 140 5.46 -19.21 10.32
N THR A 141 4.37 -19.78 9.80
CA THR A 141 3.98 -19.60 8.38
C THR A 141 3.71 -18.14 8.05
N MET A 142 3.12 -17.37 8.98
CA MET A 142 2.90 -15.93 8.79
C MET A 142 4.22 -15.15 8.74
N VAL A 143 5.19 -15.50 9.59
CA VAL A 143 6.54 -14.92 9.57
C VAL A 143 7.30 -15.28 8.31
N GLN A 144 7.26 -16.54 7.84
CA GLN A 144 7.86 -16.95 6.56
C GLN A 144 7.24 -16.19 5.39
N GLY A 145 5.92 -16.03 5.34
CA GLY A 145 5.25 -15.23 4.33
C GLY A 145 5.77 -13.79 4.26
N GLN A 146 5.96 -13.13 5.42
CA GLN A 146 6.56 -11.81 5.47
C GLN A 146 8.05 -11.80 5.11
N LEU A 147 8.79 -12.87 5.42
CA LEU A 147 10.21 -12.98 5.10
C LEU A 147 10.45 -13.13 3.59
N HIS A 148 9.60 -13.92 2.90
CA HIS A 148 9.57 -14.01 1.44
C HIS A 148 9.20 -12.67 0.80
N GLU A 149 8.20 -11.96 1.32
CA GLU A 149 7.86 -10.60 0.86
C GLU A 149 9.00 -9.60 1.01
N ILE A 150 9.78 -9.68 2.09
CA ILE A 150 10.99 -8.86 2.27
C ILE A 150 12.06 -9.27 1.25
N ARG A 151 12.32 -10.57 1.06
CA ARG A 151 13.31 -11.09 0.09
C ARG A 151 12.97 -10.64 -1.34
N ASP A 152 11.73 -10.82 -1.78
CA ASP A 152 11.24 -10.40 -3.11
C ASP A 152 11.33 -8.89 -3.34
N LEU A 153 11.28 -8.08 -2.27
CA LEU A 153 11.38 -6.63 -2.35
C LEU A 153 12.83 -6.12 -2.35
N LEU A 154 13.75 -6.85 -1.71
CA LEU A 154 15.17 -6.50 -1.66
C LEU A 154 15.87 -6.89 -2.99
N PRO A 155 16.74 -6.01 -3.54
CA PRO A 155 17.69 -6.40 -4.58
C PRO A 155 18.56 -7.62 -4.20
N GLU A 156 18.92 -8.45 -5.18
CA GLU A 156 19.68 -9.69 -4.98
C GLU A 156 21.01 -9.50 -4.24
N LYS A 157 21.66 -8.32 -4.38
CA LYS A 157 22.86 -7.94 -3.60
C LYS A 157 22.69 -8.04 -2.08
N TYR A 158 21.45 -8.04 -1.60
CA TYR A 158 21.11 -8.15 -0.19
C TYR A 158 20.65 -9.55 0.27
N HIS A 159 20.53 -10.55 -0.61
CA HIS A 159 19.94 -11.86 -0.27
C HIS A 159 20.89 -12.83 0.45
N GLY A 160 22.21 -12.67 0.29
CA GLY A 160 23.22 -13.50 0.97
C GLY A 160 23.54 -13.00 2.38
N ASP A 161 24.81 -13.05 2.77
CA ASP A 161 25.31 -12.59 4.09
C ASP A 161 24.86 -11.18 4.49
N ALA A 162 24.48 -10.33 3.53
CA ALA A 162 23.93 -9.01 3.82
C ALA A 162 22.55 -9.03 4.50
N PHE A 163 21.72 -10.05 4.22
CA PHE A 163 20.36 -10.17 4.75
C PHE A 163 20.32 -10.26 6.28
N THR A 164 21.29 -10.99 6.85
CA THR A 164 21.42 -11.23 8.30
C THR A 164 22.17 -10.10 9.03
N LYS A 165 22.69 -9.09 8.30
CA LYS A 165 23.40 -7.96 8.94
C LYS A 165 22.42 -7.04 9.65
N LYS A 166 22.70 -6.76 10.93
CA LYS A 166 21.88 -5.89 11.79
C LYS A 166 21.64 -4.49 11.22
N TRP A 167 22.56 -3.95 10.41
CA TRP A 167 22.38 -2.64 9.78
C TRP A 167 21.23 -2.64 8.76
N LEU A 168 21.04 -3.73 8.01
CA LEU A 168 20.01 -3.86 6.99
C LEU A 168 18.63 -3.93 7.65
N SER A 169 18.47 -4.85 8.61
CA SER A 169 17.26 -4.98 9.44
C SER A 169 16.87 -3.64 10.08
N LYS A 170 17.83 -2.95 10.72
CA LYS A 170 17.62 -1.64 11.33
C LYS A 170 17.17 -0.59 10.32
N SER A 171 17.86 -0.46 9.19
CA SER A 171 17.56 0.56 8.17
C SER A 171 16.21 0.31 7.50
N PHE A 172 15.86 -0.96 7.25
CA PHE A 172 14.56 -1.35 6.70
C PHE A 172 13.44 -1.00 7.67
N VAL A 173 13.60 -1.36 8.96
CA VAL A 173 12.69 -1.01 10.04
C VAL A 173 12.51 0.51 10.20
N GLU A 174 13.59 1.29 10.16
CA GLU A 174 13.52 2.76 10.20
C GLU A 174 12.70 3.32 9.01
N GLY A 175 12.87 2.73 7.83
CA GLY A 175 12.06 3.02 6.65
C GLY A 175 10.57 2.75 6.87
N MET A 176 10.22 1.57 7.41
CA MET A 176 8.84 1.21 7.74
C MET A 176 8.23 2.15 8.79
N ASP A 177 8.95 2.40 9.88
CA ASP A 177 8.49 3.23 11.00
C ASP A 177 8.26 4.69 10.56
N SER A 178 9.13 5.22 9.68
CA SER A 178 8.96 6.51 9.01
C SER A 178 7.71 6.53 8.11
N GLN A 179 7.51 5.50 7.26
CA GLN A 179 6.35 5.46 6.37
C GLN A 179 5.03 5.32 7.14
N ARG A 180 4.97 4.52 8.21
CA ARG A 180 3.80 4.44 9.10
C ARG A 180 3.48 5.82 9.69
N SER A 181 4.47 6.53 10.20
CA SER A 181 4.30 7.86 10.81
C SER A 181 3.81 8.92 9.80
N ASN A 182 4.35 8.89 8.58
CA ASN A 182 3.92 9.75 7.47
C ASN A 182 2.49 9.44 7.03
N THR A 183 2.17 8.15 6.87
CA THR A 183 0.83 7.67 6.47
C THR A 183 -0.21 8.06 7.51
N ALA A 184 0.05 7.77 8.78
CA ALA A 184 -0.75 8.19 9.93
C ALA A 184 -1.07 9.70 9.91
N THR A 185 -0.04 10.52 9.74
CA THR A 185 -0.18 11.99 9.72
C THR A 185 -0.99 12.49 8.53
N ARG A 186 -0.79 11.92 7.34
CA ARG A 186 -1.53 12.29 6.12
C ARG A 186 -3.01 11.92 6.23
N LEU A 187 -3.32 10.72 6.72
CA LEU A 187 -4.69 10.24 6.85
C LEU A 187 -5.50 11.09 7.82
N ARG A 188 -4.97 11.43 9.00
CA ARG A 188 -5.70 12.31 9.96
C ARG A 188 -6.01 13.69 9.39
N LYS A 189 -5.13 14.24 8.54
CA LYS A 189 -5.40 15.53 7.86
C LYS A 189 -6.56 15.43 6.85
N LEU A 190 -6.77 14.27 6.25
CA LEU A 190 -7.85 14.01 5.28
C LEU A 190 -9.12 13.47 5.94
N ALA A 191 -9.03 12.94 7.16
CA ALA A 191 -10.12 12.27 7.86
C ALA A 191 -11.40 13.10 7.97
N ALA A 192 -11.27 14.40 8.31
CA ALA A 192 -12.42 15.30 8.39
C ALA A 192 -13.22 15.32 7.06
N THR A 193 -12.51 15.34 5.93
CA THR A 193 -13.10 15.25 4.59
C THR A 193 -13.69 13.86 4.31
N ILE A 194 -12.93 12.78 4.57
CA ILE A 194 -13.32 11.38 4.30
C ILE A 194 -14.60 10.99 5.04
N PHE A 195 -14.72 11.38 6.32
CA PHE A 195 -15.88 11.05 7.15
C PHE A 195 -16.95 12.13 7.15
N SER A 196 -16.72 13.25 6.46
CA SER A 196 -17.61 14.42 6.40
C SER A 196 -17.95 14.99 7.79
N VAL A 197 -16.91 15.18 8.60
CA VAL A 197 -16.96 15.66 10.00
C VAL A 197 -16.12 16.92 10.19
N SER A 198 -16.27 17.62 11.31
CA SER A 198 -15.47 18.81 11.58
C SER A 198 -14.03 18.45 11.96
N ALA A 199 -13.09 19.36 11.71
CA ALA A 199 -11.71 19.20 12.18
C ALA A 199 -11.61 19.17 13.73
N LEU A 200 -12.58 19.77 14.43
CA LEU A 200 -12.68 19.72 15.90
C LEU A 200 -13.03 18.32 16.41
N ASP A 201 -13.82 17.55 15.66
CA ASP A 201 -14.12 16.15 15.99
C ASP A 201 -12.87 15.25 15.86
N MET A 202 -11.97 15.59 14.94
CA MET A 202 -10.76 14.82 14.65
C MET A 202 -9.56 15.18 15.53
N SER A 203 -9.55 16.37 16.14
CA SER A 203 -8.36 16.90 16.81
C SER A 203 -8.09 16.25 18.19
N PRO A 204 -8.99 16.34 19.19
CA PRO A 204 -8.77 15.68 20.48
C PRO A 204 -9.01 14.17 20.38
N SER A 205 -8.06 13.37 20.88
CA SER A 205 -8.18 11.91 20.91
C SER A 205 -9.45 11.41 21.62
N ALA A 206 -9.77 11.96 22.79
CA ALA A 206 -10.99 11.58 23.53
C ALA A 206 -12.27 11.90 22.75
N THR A 207 -12.30 13.03 22.01
CA THR A 207 -13.44 13.39 21.16
C THR A 207 -13.59 12.45 19.97
N ARG A 208 -12.47 12.07 19.30
CA ARG A 208 -12.48 11.02 18.27
C ARG A 208 -13.05 9.73 18.82
N GLN A 209 -12.47 9.23 19.90
CA GLN A 209 -12.87 7.97 20.51
C GLN A 209 -14.37 7.99 20.82
N GLU A 210 -14.88 8.96 21.58
CA GLU A 210 -16.29 8.98 21.96
C GLU A 210 -17.23 9.13 20.74
N LYS A 211 -16.87 9.95 19.75
CA LYS A 211 -17.71 10.17 18.56
C LYS A 211 -17.77 8.96 17.63
N PHE A 212 -16.65 8.25 17.46
CA PHE A 212 -16.54 7.19 16.45
C PHE A 212 -16.55 5.78 17.01
N ARG A 213 -16.51 5.58 18.34
CA ARG A 213 -16.43 4.24 18.97
C ARG A 213 -17.37 3.22 18.34
N SER A 214 -18.66 3.54 18.19
CA SER A 214 -19.66 2.63 17.62
C SER A 214 -19.38 2.33 16.14
N MET A 215 -18.96 3.34 15.37
CA MET A 215 -18.64 3.22 13.95
C MET A 215 -17.43 2.29 13.72
N ILE A 216 -16.45 2.32 14.64
CA ILE A 216 -15.29 1.41 14.66
C ILE A 216 -15.50 0.17 15.52
N GLY A 217 -16.75 -0.18 15.86
CA GLY A 217 -17.12 -1.48 16.43
C GLY A 217 -16.94 -1.62 17.95
N TRP A 218 -16.78 -0.53 18.70
CA TRP A 218 -16.79 -0.58 20.16
C TRP A 218 -18.15 -1.06 20.68
N THR A 219 -18.11 -2.12 21.48
CA THR A 219 -19.24 -2.68 22.20
C THR A 219 -18.91 -2.73 23.69
N THR A 220 -19.92 -2.59 24.53
CA THR A 220 -19.79 -2.75 25.98
C THR A 220 -20.44 -4.07 26.36
N ASN A 221 -19.72 -4.94 27.05
CA ASN A 221 -20.30 -6.19 27.55
C ASN A 221 -21.22 -5.95 28.77
N GLU A 222 -21.94 -6.99 29.18
CA GLU A 222 -22.86 -6.95 30.34
C GLU A 222 -22.20 -6.47 31.65
N HIS A 223 -20.87 -6.57 31.76
CA HIS A 223 -20.09 -6.20 32.94
C HIS A 223 -19.49 -4.78 32.82
N GLY A 224 -19.93 -3.98 31.85
CA GLY A 224 -19.46 -2.60 31.64
C GLY A 224 -18.06 -2.50 31.03
N ARG A 225 -17.41 -3.62 30.67
CA ARG A 225 -16.10 -3.61 30.01
C ARG A 225 -16.31 -3.45 28.50
N GLY A 226 -15.70 -2.41 27.94
CA GLY A 226 -15.68 -2.20 26.50
C GLY A 226 -14.65 -3.06 25.77
N SER A 227 -14.97 -3.46 24.54
CA SER A 227 -14.08 -4.12 23.59
C SER A 227 -14.45 -3.71 22.16
N TYR A 228 -13.50 -3.82 21.22
CA TYR A 228 -13.79 -3.59 19.81
C TYR A 228 -14.13 -4.93 19.14
N SER A 229 -15.28 -4.98 18.46
CA SER A 229 -15.61 -6.07 17.55
C SER A 229 -14.71 -6.01 16.31
N MET A 230 -14.30 -7.18 15.82
CA MET A 230 -13.48 -7.29 14.61
C MET A 230 -14.30 -7.27 13.32
N LEU A 231 -15.55 -7.74 13.38
CA LEU A 231 -16.42 -7.97 12.21
C LEU A 231 -17.75 -7.22 12.29
N ASN A 232 -18.32 -7.03 13.48
CA ASN A 232 -19.56 -6.26 13.66
C ASN A 232 -19.22 -4.76 13.78
N VAL A 233 -18.81 -4.16 12.66
CA VAL A 233 -18.24 -2.82 12.59
C VAL A 233 -18.90 -2.04 11.46
N GLU A 234 -19.58 -0.93 11.78
CA GLU A 234 -20.31 -0.12 10.79
C GLU A 234 -19.43 0.30 9.60
N ILE A 235 -18.18 0.68 9.89
CA ILE A 235 -17.24 1.15 8.85
C ILE A 235 -16.74 0.05 7.91
N LEU A 236 -16.94 -1.22 8.25
CA LEU A 236 -16.60 -2.33 7.36
C LEU A 236 -17.68 -2.55 6.30
N HIS A 237 -18.95 -2.39 6.67
CA HIS A 237 -20.06 -2.81 5.82
C HIS A 237 -20.65 -1.63 5.05
N LYS A 238 -21.00 -1.88 3.78
CA LYS A 238 -21.98 -1.05 3.07
C LYS A 238 -23.34 -1.20 3.77
N ASP A 239 -24.02 -0.09 4.03
CA ASP A 239 -25.40 -0.04 4.58
C ASP A 239 -25.60 -0.96 5.81
N TYR A 240 -24.72 -0.84 6.81
CA TYR A 240 -24.65 -1.74 7.96
C TYR A 240 -25.95 -1.78 8.78
N SER A 241 -26.55 -2.96 8.92
CA SER A 241 -27.80 -3.19 9.65
C SER A 241 -27.60 -3.63 11.11
N GLY A 242 -26.39 -3.55 11.65
CA GLY A 242 -26.05 -4.08 12.98
C GLY A 242 -25.65 -5.55 13.01
N VAL A 243 -25.69 -6.24 11.86
CA VAL A 243 -25.34 -7.66 11.70
C VAL A 243 -24.29 -7.81 10.60
N TYR A 244 -23.32 -8.72 10.80
CA TYR A 244 -22.31 -9.05 9.81
C TYR A 244 -22.91 -9.63 8.53
N ASP A 245 -22.68 -8.97 7.40
CA ASP A 245 -23.12 -9.40 6.06
C ASP A 245 -21.90 -9.58 5.14
N ARG A 246 -21.69 -10.81 4.66
CA ARG A 246 -20.56 -11.20 3.79
C ARG A 246 -20.59 -10.53 2.42
N GLN A 247 -21.76 -10.15 1.92
CA GLN A 247 -21.91 -9.47 0.62
C GLN A 247 -21.70 -7.95 0.73
N LYS A 248 -21.65 -7.41 1.96
CA LYS A 248 -21.49 -5.97 2.22
C LYS A 248 -20.20 -5.60 2.94
N VAL A 249 -19.52 -6.57 3.58
CA VAL A 249 -18.22 -6.36 4.23
C VAL A 249 -17.18 -5.86 3.21
N PHE A 250 -16.32 -4.94 3.64
CA PHE A 250 -15.31 -4.27 2.84
C PHE A 250 -15.83 -3.41 1.67
N LEU A 251 -17.16 -3.22 1.54
CA LEU A 251 -17.78 -2.37 0.50
C LEU A 251 -18.19 -0.98 0.99
N ASN A 252 -17.89 -0.62 2.25
CA ASN A 252 -18.11 0.74 2.73
C ASN A 252 -17.15 1.72 2.01
N PRO A 253 -17.62 2.78 1.33
CA PRO A 253 -16.73 3.72 0.64
C PRO A 253 -15.71 4.43 1.54
N ARG A 254 -15.95 4.45 2.86
CA ARG A 254 -15.08 5.08 3.86
C ARG A 254 -13.94 4.19 4.37
N LEU A 255 -13.97 2.89 4.05
CA LEU A 255 -13.17 1.83 4.68
C LEU A 255 -11.66 2.08 4.74
N MET A 256 -11.08 2.64 3.66
CA MET A 256 -9.72 2.32 3.22
C MET A 256 -8.58 2.50 4.26
N VAL A 257 -8.69 3.40 5.25
CA VAL A 257 -7.81 3.36 6.44
C VAL A 257 -8.56 3.78 7.73
N ALA A 258 -9.83 3.41 7.83
CA ALA A 258 -10.77 4.13 8.68
C ALA A 258 -10.67 3.82 10.17
N ILE A 259 -10.54 2.54 10.53
CA ILE A 259 -10.60 2.06 11.93
C ILE A 259 -9.54 2.76 12.80
N TRP A 260 -8.29 2.78 12.35
CA TRP A 260 -7.22 3.48 13.07
C TRP A 260 -7.40 5.00 13.03
N CYS A 261 -7.82 5.57 11.90
CA CYS A 261 -7.88 7.02 11.72
C CYS A 261 -8.93 7.69 12.62
N LEU A 262 -10.01 6.97 12.90
CA LEU A 262 -11.09 7.36 13.81
C LEU A 262 -10.84 6.96 15.28
N SER A 263 -9.80 6.16 15.55
CA SER A 263 -9.49 5.69 16.90
C SER A 263 -8.95 6.79 17.83
N GLY A 264 -8.93 6.50 19.12
CA GLY A 264 -8.24 7.31 20.12
C GLY A 264 -6.71 7.24 20.04
N ASP A 265 -6.11 6.29 19.32
CA ASP A 265 -4.65 6.15 19.33
C ASP A 265 -3.97 7.26 18.54
N ASP A 266 -2.96 7.91 19.13
CA ASP A 266 -2.22 9.01 18.50
C ASP A 266 -1.06 8.54 17.59
N SER A 267 -0.76 7.24 17.52
CA SER A 267 0.23 6.67 16.58
C SER A 267 -0.20 5.31 16.00
N LEU A 268 0.36 4.93 14.85
CA LEU A 268 0.07 3.67 14.14
C LEU A 268 0.96 2.53 14.67
N GLN A 269 0.64 2.10 15.90
CA GLN A 269 1.28 1.00 16.61
C GLN A 269 0.61 -0.34 16.27
N GLN A 270 1.30 -1.47 16.54
CA GLN A 270 0.71 -2.81 16.37
C GLN A 270 -0.50 -3.02 17.28
N ARG A 271 -0.41 -2.50 18.52
CA ARG A 271 -1.51 -2.44 19.47
C ARG A 271 -1.69 -1.00 19.93
N GLY A 272 -2.93 -0.51 19.94
CA GLY A 272 -3.26 0.84 20.37
C GLY A 272 -2.99 1.05 21.86
N ALA A 273 -2.11 1.99 22.21
CA ALA A 273 -1.79 2.32 23.60
C ALA A 273 -2.97 2.91 24.39
N MET A 274 -3.92 3.58 23.72
CA MET A 274 -5.11 4.14 24.34
C MET A 274 -6.33 3.24 24.21
N THR A 275 -6.56 2.69 23.01
CA THR A 275 -7.77 1.90 22.73
C THR A 275 -7.62 0.43 23.10
N GLY A 276 -6.40 -0.09 23.18
CA GLY A 276 -6.09 -1.50 23.35
C GLY A 276 -6.28 -2.36 22.10
N ILE A 277 -6.74 -1.79 20.97
CA ILE A 277 -7.00 -2.50 19.70
C ILE A 277 -5.72 -3.20 19.22
N ASP A 278 -5.80 -4.49 18.94
CA ASP A 278 -4.72 -5.26 18.30
C ASP A 278 -4.83 -5.13 16.77
N TYR A 279 -4.27 -4.04 16.25
CA TYR A 279 -4.37 -3.68 14.83
C TYR A 279 -3.65 -4.68 13.91
N ILE A 280 -2.55 -5.28 14.37
CA ILE A 280 -1.83 -6.30 13.59
C ILE A 280 -2.69 -7.56 13.41
N THR A 281 -3.30 -8.07 14.49
CA THR A 281 -4.18 -9.24 14.41
C THR A 281 -5.42 -8.93 13.57
N LEU A 282 -6.04 -7.76 13.77
CA LEU A 282 -7.20 -7.33 12.99
C LEU A 282 -6.91 -7.27 11.48
N TYR A 283 -5.77 -6.71 11.10
CA TYR A 283 -5.31 -6.62 9.71
C TYR A 283 -5.03 -8.01 9.11
N GLU A 284 -4.39 -8.89 9.87
CA GLU A 284 -4.08 -10.26 9.42
C GLU A 284 -5.34 -11.13 9.32
N ASP A 285 -6.34 -10.94 10.18
CA ASP A 285 -7.64 -11.62 10.08
C ASP A 285 -8.40 -11.18 8.81
N TYR A 286 -8.39 -9.88 8.48
CA TYR A 286 -8.94 -9.39 7.20
C TYR A 286 -8.17 -9.92 6.00
N LEU A 287 -6.83 -9.91 6.05
CA LEU A 287 -5.99 -10.43 4.96
C LEU A 287 -6.23 -11.92 4.78
N LYS A 288 -6.27 -12.70 5.86
CA LYS A 288 -6.63 -14.12 5.86
C LYS A 288 -8.02 -14.35 5.25
N LEU A 289 -9.01 -13.56 5.63
CA LEU A 289 -10.39 -13.67 5.12
C LEU A 289 -10.45 -13.41 3.61
N ILE A 290 -9.85 -12.32 3.13
CA ILE A 290 -9.81 -11.95 1.71
C ILE A 290 -9.01 -12.99 0.91
N THR A 291 -7.77 -13.29 1.33
CA THR A 291 -6.90 -14.25 0.64
C THR A 291 -7.51 -15.66 0.62
N SER A 292 -8.17 -16.11 1.69
CA SER A 292 -8.86 -17.42 1.71
C SER A 292 -10.13 -17.44 0.86
N GLY A 293 -10.78 -16.29 0.68
CA GLY A 293 -11.91 -16.14 -0.24
C GLY A 293 -11.47 -16.23 -1.70
N LEU A 294 -10.41 -15.51 -2.07
CA LEU A 294 -9.83 -15.52 -3.41
C LEU A 294 -9.25 -16.89 -3.79
N HIS A 295 -8.54 -17.57 -2.88
CA HIS A 295 -8.01 -18.93 -3.11
C HIS A 295 -9.08 -20.02 -3.31
N ARG A 296 -10.36 -19.71 -3.05
CA ARG A 296 -11.51 -20.60 -3.21
C ARG A 296 -12.49 -20.07 -4.26
N ASP A 297 -12.02 -19.15 -5.11
CA ASP A 297 -12.78 -18.48 -6.18
C ASP A 297 -14.17 -17.97 -5.75
N LYS A 298 -14.27 -17.50 -4.50
CA LYS A 298 -15.55 -17.05 -3.94
C LYS A 298 -15.99 -15.75 -4.59
N ALA A 299 -17.16 -15.80 -5.24
CA ALA A 299 -17.75 -14.70 -5.98
C ALA A 299 -17.83 -13.40 -5.16
N GLU A 300 -18.15 -13.46 -3.86
CA GLU A 300 -18.24 -12.25 -3.02
C GLU A 300 -16.89 -11.54 -2.89
N PHE A 301 -15.80 -12.29 -2.74
CA PHE A 301 -14.44 -11.72 -2.60
C PHE A 301 -13.87 -11.27 -3.95
N ILE A 302 -14.16 -11.99 -5.03
CA ILE A 302 -13.83 -11.55 -6.39
C ILE A 302 -14.54 -10.21 -6.68
N ASN A 303 -15.84 -10.12 -6.38
CA ASN A 303 -16.63 -8.90 -6.56
C ASN A 303 -16.11 -7.72 -5.70
N ILE A 304 -15.64 -7.97 -4.48
CA ILE A 304 -15.00 -6.94 -3.64
C ILE A 304 -13.74 -6.39 -4.32
N ILE A 305 -12.84 -7.26 -4.78
CA ILE A 305 -11.60 -6.84 -5.46
C ILE A 305 -11.90 -6.10 -6.77
N GLN A 306 -12.81 -6.61 -7.58
CA GLN A 306 -13.27 -5.95 -8.81
C GLN A 306 -13.85 -4.56 -8.53
N ARG A 307 -14.68 -4.43 -7.48
CA ARG A 307 -15.27 -3.13 -7.13
C ARG A 307 -14.24 -2.14 -6.59
N TRP A 308 -13.19 -2.61 -5.90
CA TRP A 308 -12.07 -1.77 -5.47
C TRP A 308 -11.21 -1.32 -6.65
N ASP A 309 -10.94 -2.23 -7.59
CA ASP A 309 -10.18 -2.00 -8.80
C ASP A 309 -10.84 -0.92 -9.69
N GLU A 310 -12.17 -1.00 -9.90
CA GLU A 310 -12.97 0.05 -10.57
C GLU A 310 -12.83 1.44 -9.91
N ILE A 311 -12.73 1.50 -8.58
CA ILE A 311 -12.68 2.76 -7.81
C ILE A 311 -11.26 3.35 -7.79
N ILE A 312 -10.23 2.51 -7.70
CA ILE A 312 -8.83 2.91 -7.55
C ILE A 312 -8.16 3.14 -8.91
N PHE A 313 -8.51 2.35 -9.93
CA PHE A 313 -7.91 2.37 -11.27
C PHE A 313 -8.97 2.61 -12.37
N PRO A 314 -9.79 3.68 -12.27
CA PRO A 314 -10.89 3.93 -13.18
C PRO A 314 -10.40 4.10 -14.63
N GLY A 315 -10.98 3.35 -15.55
CA GLY A 315 -10.67 3.42 -16.98
C GLY A 315 -9.31 2.81 -17.37
N THR A 316 -8.68 1.99 -16.53
CA THR A 316 -7.47 1.26 -16.91
C THR A 316 -7.79 -0.06 -17.61
N GLU A 317 -7.07 -0.36 -18.71
CA GLU A 317 -7.13 -1.66 -19.39
C GLU A 317 -6.66 -2.82 -18.50
N THR A 318 -5.87 -2.50 -17.47
CA THR A 318 -5.44 -3.44 -16.42
C THR A 318 -6.55 -3.85 -15.45
N SER A 319 -7.73 -3.24 -15.53
CA SER A 319 -8.83 -3.61 -14.64
C SER A 319 -9.27 -5.05 -14.90
N ILE A 320 -9.36 -5.84 -13.83
CA ILE A 320 -9.75 -7.26 -13.87
C ILE A 320 -11.20 -7.44 -14.39
N VAL A 321 -11.98 -6.35 -14.41
CA VAL A 321 -13.36 -6.29 -14.89
C VAL A 321 -13.45 -6.19 -16.41
N SER A 322 -12.46 -5.57 -17.08
CA SER A 322 -12.55 -5.16 -18.50
C SER A 322 -12.61 -6.32 -19.50
N ASN A 323 -12.03 -7.49 -19.19
CA ASN A 323 -11.81 -8.56 -20.16
C ASN A 323 -12.92 -9.63 -20.24
N LYS A 324 -14.10 -9.42 -19.64
CA LYS A 324 -15.26 -10.33 -19.85
C LYS A 324 -16.04 -9.99 -21.12
N SER A 325 -15.36 -10.08 -22.27
CA SER A 325 -15.98 -10.09 -23.60
C SER A 325 -16.24 -11.53 -24.06
N SER A 326 -17.49 -11.97 -23.95
CA SER A 326 -18.12 -13.14 -24.60
C SER A 326 -17.27 -14.38 -24.95
N SER A 327 -17.26 -15.36 -24.04
CA SER A 327 -17.33 -16.81 -24.33
C SER A 327 -17.82 -17.46 -23.04
N GLY A 328 -18.97 -18.10 -22.94
CA GLY A 328 -19.55 -19.08 -23.87
C GLY A 328 -19.93 -20.35 -23.08
N ASP A 329 -19.23 -20.61 -21.96
CA ASP A 329 -19.23 -21.91 -21.27
C ASP A 329 -19.68 -21.87 -19.80
N ILE A 330 -20.24 -20.74 -19.31
CA ILE A 330 -20.71 -20.57 -17.92
C ILE A 330 -21.91 -21.47 -17.59
N GLU A 331 -22.65 -21.94 -18.60
CA GLU A 331 -23.95 -22.61 -18.42
C GLU A 331 -23.85 -24.07 -17.91
N ASN A 332 -22.69 -24.75 -17.98
CA ASN A 332 -22.62 -26.22 -17.79
C ASN A 332 -22.07 -26.73 -16.44
N GLU A 333 -21.68 -25.83 -15.53
CA GLU A 333 -21.13 -26.20 -14.20
C GLU A 333 -21.93 -25.62 -13.02
N ILE A 334 -22.65 -24.51 -13.23
CA ILE A 334 -23.64 -23.99 -12.26
C ILE A 334 -24.75 -25.03 -12.02
N ASP A 335 -25.22 -25.69 -13.09
CA ASP A 335 -26.24 -26.74 -13.04
C ASP A 335 -25.83 -27.95 -12.18
N ARG A 336 -24.53 -28.23 -12.00
CA ARG A 336 -24.05 -29.40 -11.24
C ARG A 336 -23.90 -29.16 -9.74
N GLU A 337 -23.83 -27.90 -9.32
CA GLU A 337 -23.67 -27.54 -7.91
C GLU A 337 -25.02 -27.11 -7.30
N ILE A 338 -26.00 -26.72 -8.12
CA ILE A 338 -27.41 -26.63 -7.74
C ILE A 338 -27.93 -28.02 -7.31
N GLU A 339 -27.55 -29.10 -8.00
CA GLU A 339 -27.87 -30.49 -7.60
C GLU A 339 -27.27 -30.92 -6.25
N ARG A 340 -26.28 -30.20 -5.68
CA ARG A 340 -25.78 -30.47 -4.31
C ARG A 340 -26.54 -29.73 -3.21
N MET A 341 -27.50 -28.89 -3.56
CA MET A 341 -28.34 -28.17 -2.58
C MET A 341 -29.61 -28.93 -2.20
N ASP A 342 -29.91 -30.07 -2.84
CA ASP A 342 -31.11 -30.88 -2.60
C ASP A 342 -30.97 -31.91 -1.44
N ASP A 343 -29.80 -32.05 -0.81
CA ASP A 343 -29.50 -33.10 0.18
C ASP A 343 -29.59 -32.68 1.68
N GLU A 344 -29.96 -31.43 2.00
CA GLU A 344 -30.05 -30.93 3.40
C GLU A 344 -31.46 -30.50 3.88
N GLU A 345 -32.55 -30.98 3.25
CA GLU A 345 -33.92 -30.89 3.82
C GLU A 345 -34.51 -32.27 4.23
N GLU A 346 -34.10 -32.80 5.39
CA GLU A 346 -35.02 -33.57 6.25
C GLU A 346 -34.80 -33.24 7.74
N PRO A 347 -35.86 -32.86 8.50
CA PRO A 347 -35.75 -32.57 9.92
C PRO A 347 -35.93 -33.83 10.78
N GLN A 348 -35.13 -33.98 11.84
CA GLN A 348 -35.36 -34.99 12.88
C GLN A 348 -35.71 -34.36 14.24
N GLN A 349 -36.70 -35.00 14.85
CA GLN A 349 -37.59 -34.58 15.94
C GLN A 349 -36.92 -34.35 17.30
#